data_AF-A0A218XBK0-F1
#
_entry.id   AF-A0A218XBK0-F1
#
_cell.length_a   1.000
_cell.length_b   1.000
_cell.length_c   1.000
_cell.angle_alpha   90.00
_cell.angle_beta   90.00
_cell.angle_gamma   90.00
#
_symmetry.space_group_name_H-M   'P 1'
#
loop_
_entity.id
_entity.type
_entity.pdbx_description
1 polymer ?
#
loop_
_entity_poly.entity_id
_entity_poly.type
_entity_poly.pdbx_seq_one_letter_code
_entity_poly.pdbx_strand_id
1 'polypeptide(L)'
;MAVTGVNDEEDLIWVLTQLAIVAFLYFLVAPPIIMNWLRIRWYKRNVFEMYLQFMFVFIFFPGVLLWAPFLNFRKFPRDPSMKHPWSVPEDPSKIKNAYLKYPFAQPEDYEV
;
A
#
# COMPACT_ATOMS: atom_id res chain seq x y z
N MET A 1 -20.49 32.26 45.45
CA MET A 1 -20.07 30.99 44.84
C MET A 1 -21.08 30.66 43.75
N ALA A 2 -20.74 30.92 42.48
CA ALA A 2 -21.57 30.53 41.36
C ALA A 2 -20.88 29.36 40.66
N VAL A 3 -21.39 28.16 40.90
CA VAL A 3 -21.07 26.96 40.12
C VAL A 3 -21.96 27.00 38.89
N THR A 4 -21.52 27.70 37.85
CA THR A 4 -22.03 27.48 36.50
C THR A 4 -21.36 26.22 35.99
N GLY A 5 -22.06 25.09 36.12
CA GLY A 5 -21.54 23.77 35.81
C GLY A 5 -21.36 23.57 34.32
N VAL A 6 -20.11 23.70 33.85
CA VAL A 6 -19.58 23.02 32.67
C VAL A 6 -18.12 22.73 32.98
N ASN A 7 -17.85 21.62 33.66
CA ASN A 7 -16.52 21.30 34.19
C ASN A 7 -15.78 20.23 33.36
N ASP A 8 -16.47 19.60 32.41
CA ASP A 8 -15.98 18.47 31.60
C ASP A 8 -15.99 18.80 30.09
N GLU A 9 -15.62 20.04 29.72
CA GLU A 9 -15.33 20.34 28.31
C GLU A 9 -13.92 19.84 27.97
N GLU A 10 -13.83 18.87 27.06
CA GLU A 10 -12.53 18.47 26.50
C GLU A 10 -11.90 19.66 25.78
N ASP A 11 -10.64 19.94 26.08
CA ASP A 11 -9.88 21.01 25.44
C ASP A 11 -9.87 20.78 23.91
N LEU A 12 -10.23 21.80 23.15
CA LEU A 12 -10.28 21.75 21.69
C LEU A 12 -8.93 21.30 21.10
N ILE A 13 -7.81 21.73 21.70
CA ILE A 13 -6.47 21.35 21.25
C ILE A 13 -6.26 19.84 21.42
N TRP A 14 -6.75 19.27 22.52
CA TRP A 14 -6.67 17.84 22.80
C TRP A 14 -7.45 17.04 21.75
N VAL A 15 -8.71 17.42 21.48
CA VAL A 15 -9.56 16.78 20.47
C VAL A 15 -8.92 16.87 19.08
N LEU A 16 -8.43 18.05 18.69
CA LEU A 16 -7.77 18.24 17.39
C LEU A 16 -6.49 17.41 17.26
N THR A 17 -5.70 17.29 18.33
CA THR A 17 -4.49 16.47 18.33
C THR A 17 -4.83 15.00 18.12
N GLN A 18 -5.84 14.48 18.84
CA GLN A 18 -6.30 13.10 18.65
C GLN A 18 -6.81 12.86 17.23
N LEU A 19 -7.63 13.77 16.70
CA LEU A 19 -8.13 13.70 15.33
C LEU A 19 -6.99 13.73 14.31
N ALA A 20 -5.97 14.56 14.51
CA ALA A 20 -4.81 14.64 13.64
C ALA A 20 -4.00 13.34 13.63
N ILE A 21 -3.82 12.69 14.80
CA ILE A 21 -3.15 11.39 14.89
C ILE A 21 -3.96 10.32 14.15
N VAL A 22 -5.27 10.26 14.38
CA VAL A 22 -6.15 9.29 13.69
C VAL A 22 -6.13 9.52 12.18
N ALA A 23 -6.24 10.78 11.74
CA ALA A 23 -6.19 11.14 10.34
C ALA A 23 -4.83 10.79 9.71
N PHE A 24 -3.72 11.03 10.40
CA PHE A 24 -2.39 10.66 9.95
C PHE A 24 -2.26 9.14 9.76
N LEU A 25 -2.70 8.36 10.74
CA LEU A 25 -2.68 6.89 10.64
C LEU A 25 -3.57 6.41 9.48
N TYR A 26 -4.74 7.02 9.31
CA TYR A 26 -5.72 6.64 8.30
C TYR A 26 -5.31 7.00 6.86
N PHE A 27 -4.74 8.18 6.62
CA PHE A 27 -4.37 8.64 5.27
C PHE A 27 -2.93 8.30 4.87
N LEU A 28 -1.98 8.28 5.81
CA LEU A 28 -0.56 8.18 5.48
C LEU A 28 0.06 6.83 5.85
N VAL A 29 -0.40 6.18 6.93
CA VAL A 29 0.23 4.93 7.40
C VAL A 29 -0.50 3.70 6.89
N ALA A 30 -1.82 3.61 7.10
CA ALA A 30 -2.62 2.45 6.72
C ALA A 30 -2.61 2.16 5.20
N PRO A 31 -2.76 3.16 4.29
CA PRO A 31 -2.86 2.86 2.86
C PRO A 31 -1.60 2.23 2.26
N PRO A 32 -0.36 2.72 2.51
CA PRO A 32 0.87 2.04 2.07
C PRO A 32 0.98 0.59 2.54
N ILE A 33 0.58 0.30 3.77
CA ILE A 33 0.60 -1.06 4.32
C ILE A 33 -0.38 -1.95 3.55
N ILE A 34 -1.63 -1.49 3.36
CA ILE A 34 -2.67 -2.22 2.63
C ILE A 34 -2.26 -2.46 1.17
N MET A 35 -1.76 -1.43 0.48
CA MET A 35 -1.30 -1.55 -0.92
C MET A 35 -0.10 -2.50 -1.05
N ASN A 36 0.82 -2.50 -0.07
CA ASN A 36 1.94 -3.44 -0.02
C ASN A 36 1.46 -4.89 0.19
N TRP A 37 0.50 -5.09 1.11
CA TRP A 37 -0.10 -6.39 1.37
C TRP A 37 -0.83 -6.94 0.13
N LEU A 38 -1.64 -6.10 -0.53
CA LEU A 38 -2.27 -6.41 -1.81
C LEU A 38 -1.22 -6.80 -2.85
N ARG A 39 -0.17 -6.00 -3.06
CA ARG A 39 0.88 -6.28 -4.05
C ARG A 39 1.52 -7.66 -3.86
N ILE A 40 1.85 -8.02 -2.63
CA ILE A 40 2.57 -9.27 -2.33
C ILE A 40 1.63 -10.48 -2.48
N ARG A 41 0.39 -10.37 -1.98
CA ARG A 41 -0.51 -11.52 -1.82
C ARG A 41 -1.58 -11.65 -2.91
N TRP A 42 -1.74 -10.68 -3.80
CA TRP A 42 -2.84 -10.66 -4.80
C TRP A 42 -3.05 -11.99 -5.54
N TYR A 43 -1.96 -12.63 -5.99
CA TYR A 43 -2.00 -13.88 -6.75
C TYR A 43 -1.89 -15.16 -5.91
N LYS A 44 -1.66 -15.03 -4.58
CA LYS A 44 -1.48 -16.16 -3.64
C LYS A 44 -2.55 -16.21 -2.55
N ARG A 45 -3.61 -15.40 -2.66
CA ARG A 45 -4.63 -15.23 -1.62
C ARG A 45 -5.73 -16.28 -1.72
N ASN A 46 -6.25 -16.67 -0.57
CA ASN A 46 -7.46 -17.50 -0.47
C ASN A 46 -8.72 -16.61 -0.44
N VAL A 47 -9.91 -17.21 -0.55
CA VAL A 47 -11.19 -16.49 -0.59
C VAL A 47 -11.40 -15.61 0.65
N PHE A 48 -11.09 -16.10 1.85
CA PHE A 48 -11.20 -15.32 3.08
C PHE A 48 -10.27 -14.10 3.07
N GLU A 49 -9.00 -14.29 2.67
CA GLU A 49 -8.03 -13.21 2.56
C GLU A 49 -8.47 -12.16 1.53
N MET A 50 -9.10 -12.58 0.43
CA MET A 50 -9.68 -11.67 -0.56
C MET A 50 -10.76 -10.76 0.05
N TYR A 51 -11.72 -11.30 0.81
CA TYR A 51 -12.74 -10.48 1.47
C TYR A 51 -12.13 -9.49 2.45
N LEU A 52 -11.16 -9.93 3.26
CA LEU A 52 -10.47 -9.09 4.23
C LEU A 52 -9.67 -7.97 3.56
N GLN A 53 -9.00 -8.27 2.43
CA GLN A 53 -8.31 -7.30 1.60
C GLN A 53 -9.25 -6.24 1.04
N PHE A 54 -10.37 -6.65 0.44
CA PHE A 54 -11.34 -5.70 -0.10
C PHE A 54 -12.01 -4.86 0.97
N MET A 55 -12.36 -5.44 2.12
CA MET A 55 -12.89 -4.69 3.27
C MET A 55 -11.97 -3.54 3.65
N PHE A 56 -10.66 -3.80 3.79
CA PHE A 56 -9.70 -2.75 4.11
C PHE A 56 -9.53 -1.72 2.99
N VAL A 57 -9.57 -2.13 1.72
CA VAL A 57 -9.55 -1.17 0.60
C VAL A 57 -10.76 -0.23 0.67
N PHE A 58 -11.95 -0.71 1.02
CA PHE A 58 -13.14 0.13 1.12
C PHE A 58 -13.11 1.04 2.35
N ILE A 59 -12.69 0.53 3.51
CA ILE A 59 -12.56 1.33 4.73
C ILE A 59 -11.55 2.46 4.52
N PHE A 60 -10.42 2.19 3.84
CA PHE A 60 -9.36 3.18 3.61
C PHE A 60 -9.36 3.76 2.19
N PHE A 61 -10.47 3.64 1.46
CA PHE A 61 -10.56 4.05 0.06
C PHE A 61 -10.07 5.47 -0.22
N PRO A 62 -10.48 6.51 0.53
CA PRO A 62 -10.00 7.87 0.27
C PRO A 62 -8.48 8.01 0.51
N GLY A 63 -7.90 7.24 1.45
CA GLY A 63 -6.46 7.19 1.66
C GLY A 63 -5.73 6.45 0.54
N VAL A 64 -6.27 5.34 0.05
CA VAL A 64 -5.71 4.62 -1.10
C VAL A 64 -5.71 5.51 -2.35
N LEU A 65 -6.77 6.29 -2.57
CA LEU A 65 -6.88 7.22 -3.69
C LEU A 65 -5.81 8.33 -3.64
N LEU A 66 -5.52 8.84 -2.44
CA LEU A 66 -4.45 9.82 -2.25
C LEU A 66 -3.08 9.27 -2.66
N TRP A 67 -2.81 7.99 -2.40
CA TRP A 67 -1.53 7.36 -2.73
C TRP A 67 -1.43 6.83 -4.17
N ALA A 68 -2.56 6.62 -4.85
CA ALA A 68 -2.62 6.03 -6.19
C ALA A 68 -1.68 6.67 -7.23
N PRO A 69 -1.51 8.01 -7.34
CA PRO A 69 -0.62 8.59 -8.33
C PRO A 69 0.88 8.39 -8.03
N PHE A 70 1.25 8.09 -6.78
CA PHE A 70 2.65 8.01 -6.34
C PHE A 70 3.23 6.60 -6.44
N LEU A 71 2.38 5.57 -6.47
CA LEU A 71 2.83 4.18 -6.41
C LEU A 71 2.65 3.49 -7.77
N ASN A 72 3.75 2.96 -8.29
CA ASN A 72 3.76 2.17 -9.51
C ASN A 72 4.00 0.69 -9.19
N PHE A 73 2.99 -0.15 -9.37
CA PHE A 73 3.08 -1.60 -9.16
C PHE A 73 3.30 -2.39 -10.45
N ARG A 74 3.75 -1.73 -11.53
CA ARG A 74 4.11 -2.43 -12.77
C ARG A 74 5.27 -3.39 -12.49
N LYS A 75 5.17 -4.60 -13.04
CA LYS A 75 6.25 -5.59 -12.98
C LYS A 75 7.46 -5.05 -13.74
N PHE A 76 8.66 -5.33 -13.23
CA PHE A 76 9.90 -4.95 -13.89
C PHE A 76 10.22 -5.91 -15.06
N PRO A 77 10.96 -5.45 -16.07
CA PRO A 77 11.46 -6.30 -17.16
C PRO A 77 12.31 -7.46 -16.61
N ARG A 78 12.22 -8.65 -17.24
CA ARG A 78 13.08 -9.81 -16.93
C ARG A 78 14.27 -9.82 -17.88
N ASP A 79 15.25 -8.97 -17.63
CA ASP A 79 16.51 -9.04 -18.36
C ASP A 79 17.65 -9.38 -17.40
N PRO A 80 18.20 -10.61 -17.46
CA PRO A 80 19.32 -11.04 -16.61
C PRO A 80 20.62 -10.28 -16.88
N SER A 81 20.75 -9.63 -18.04
CA SER A 81 21.93 -8.87 -18.40
C SER A 81 21.95 -7.45 -17.80
N MET A 82 20.81 -7.00 -17.27
CA MET A 82 20.70 -5.68 -16.65
C MET A 82 21.46 -5.61 -15.34
N LYS A 83 22.33 -4.60 -15.20
CA LYS A 83 23.00 -4.28 -13.92
C LYS A 83 22.00 -3.89 -12.83
N HIS A 84 20.90 -3.20 -13.20
CA HIS A 84 19.88 -2.73 -12.26
C HIS A 84 18.47 -2.97 -12.82
N PRO A 85 17.45 -3.28 -12.00
CA PRO A 85 16.11 -3.61 -12.49
C PRO A 85 15.35 -2.43 -13.13
N TRP A 86 15.87 -1.20 -13.01
CA TRP A 86 15.35 0.02 -13.63
C TRP A 86 16.21 0.54 -14.79
N SER A 87 17.24 -0.21 -15.24
CA SER A 87 18.01 0.19 -16.42
C SER A 87 17.21 -0.05 -17.71
N VAL A 88 17.51 0.74 -18.74
CA VAL A 88 17.00 0.47 -20.09
C VAL A 88 17.78 -0.70 -20.66
N PRO A 89 17.12 -1.75 -21.17
CA PRO A 89 17.80 -2.90 -21.76
C PRO A 89 18.51 -2.51 -23.07
N GLU A 90 19.69 -3.06 -23.30
CA GLU A 90 20.48 -2.80 -24.52
C GLU A 90 19.81 -3.35 -25.78
N ASP A 91 19.09 -4.49 -25.65
CA ASP A 91 18.38 -5.14 -26.73
C ASP A 91 16.95 -5.55 -26.30
N PRO A 92 15.95 -4.67 -26.47
CA PRO A 92 14.58 -4.93 -26.06
C PRO A 92 13.92 -6.07 -26.83
N SER A 93 14.46 -6.49 -27.98
CA SER A 93 13.92 -7.58 -28.79
C SER A 93 14.10 -8.96 -28.16
N LYS A 94 15.09 -9.11 -27.27
CA LYS A 94 15.39 -10.36 -26.56
C LYS A 94 14.56 -10.56 -25.30
N ILE A 95 13.84 -9.53 -24.86
CA ILE A 95 12.96 -9.59 -23.68
C ILE A 95 11.67 -10.28 -24.12
N LYS A 96 11.58 -11.59 -23.87
CA LYS A 96 10.27 -12.26 -23.88
C LYS A 96 9.39 -11.54 -22.86
N ASN A 97 8.13 -11.24 -23.22
CA ASN A 97 7.14 -10.51 -22.40
C ASN A 97 6.82 -11.12 -21.01
N ALA A 98 7.62 -12.05 -20.50
CA ALA A 98 7.59 -12.46 -19.11
C ALA A 98 8.16 -11.30 -18.28
N TYR A 99 7.40 -10.81 -17.30
CA TYR A 99 7.82 -9.81 -16.32
C TYR A 99 8.12 -10.49 -14.96
N LEU A 100 9.15 -10.06 -14.23
CA LEU A 100 9.56 -10.61 -12.91
C LEU A 100 8.70 -9.89 -11.87
N LYS A 101 8.24 -10.59 -10.82
CA LYS A 101 7.47 -9.98 -9.72
C LYS A 101 8.34 -9.01 -8.91
N TYR A 102 9.61 -9.36 -8.66
CA TYR A 102 10.64 -8.55 -7.98
C TYR A 102 12.03 -8.79 -8.61
N PRO A 103 13.02 -7.91 -8.40
CA PRO A 103 14.37 -8.04 -9.00
C PRO A 103 15.09 -9.35 -8.69
N PHE A 104 14.78 -9.98 -7.56
CA PHE A 104 15.41 -11.20 -7.05
C PHE A 104 14.44 -12.40 -7.01
N ALA A 105 13.29 -12.34 -7.69
CA ALA A 105 12.30 -13.40 -7.61
C ALA A 105 12.74 -14.68 -8.35
N GLN A 106 12.69 -15.81 -7.66
CA GLN A 106 13.02 -17.14 -8.19
C GLN A 106 11.80 -17.82 -8.84
N PRO A 107 11.98 -18.84 -9.71
CA PRO A 107 10.86 -19.59 -10.31
C PRO A 107 9.87 -20.15 -9.27
N GLU A 108 10.39 -20.56 -8.11
CA GLU A 108 9.66 -21.05 -6.94
C GLU A 108 8.69 -20.00 -6.36
N ASP A 109 8.99 -18.70 -6.52
CA ASP A 109 8.09 -17.62 -6.09
C ASP A 109 6.77 -17.58 -6.89
N TYR A 110 6.69 -18.32 -8.00
CA TYR A 110 5.54 -18.42 -8.88
C TYR A 110 4.73 -19.71 -8.72
N GLU A 111 5.28 -20.70 -8.02
CA GLU A 111 4.58 -21.95 -7.71
C GLU A 111 3.78 -21.79 -6.40
N VAL A 112 2.62 -22.44 -6.34
CA VAL A 112 1.70 -22.47 -5.18
C VAL A 112 1.73 -23.86 -4.59
#